data_AF-A0A536E8Z5-F1
#
_entry.id   AF-A0A536E8Z5-F1
#
_cell.length_a   1.000
_cell.length_b   1.000
_cell.length_c   1.000
_cell.angle_alpha   90.00
_cell.angle_beta   90.00
_cell.angle_gamma   90.00
#
_symmetry.space_group_name_H-M   'P 1'
#
loop_
_entity.id
_entity.type
_entity.pdbx_description
1 polymer ?
#
loop_
_entity_poly.entity_id
_entity_poly.type
_entity_poly.pdbx_seq_one_letter_code
_entity_poly.pdbx_strand_id
1 'polypeptide(L)'
;MTQYRARRPDEVLDAKRNGPVPPHAAVQGGHADPQTDVVRSLQRLAGNGAVTAWLGQVSLQRDDAGTAVKAPTTATPTPTPAADPAADAKALIADADSLKTNSGTATWLLKAQDLGFVTFTEGMKTQSNLEDLRDGKKVGNADPKDPTIFGGLATMHSLALARINRWIGDPTKAKDPIQLGSFIRTGSDAGPHGKASAIDINQGDFDGSADDVIAILKDLPKGSYGLGMPFQGEFFPADKNIDTMEAAEKAKPAPADVSGGLVRFTVHLYKASYDAKAKTYSDPALDTAGAAYTLLKSEALKTQLQAMRTAGTTLMIFPDNNNHLHVDQR
;
A
#
# COMPACT_ATOMS: atom_id res chain seq x y z
N MET A 1 -30.87 -3.28 -17.26
CA MET A 1 -30.95 -4.48 -16.40
C MET A 1 -29.88 -5.45 -16.86
N THR A 2 -28.71 -5.41 -16.21
CA THR A 2 -27.55 -6.23 -16.61
C THR A 2 -27.31 -7.23 -15.48
N GLN A 3 -27.36 -8.51 -15.84
CA GLN A 3 -27.43 -9.64 -14.93
C GLN A 3 -26.08 -9.88 -14.24
N TYR A 4 -26.07 -9.88 -12.90
CA TYR A 4 -25.00 -10.47 -12.10
C TYR A 4 -25.18 -11.99 -12.13
N ARG A 5 -24.20 -12.72 -12.66
CA ARG A 5 -24.12 -14.17 -12.53
C ARG A 5 -23.01 -14.47 -11.54
N ALA A 6 -23.36 -14.69 -10.28
CA ALA A 6 -22.44 -15.27 -9.30
C ALA A 6 -22.02 -16.67 -9.80
N ARG A 7 -20.71 -16.92 -9.89
CA ARG A 7 -20.20 -18.29 -10.10
C ARG A 7 -20.40 -19.08 -8.81
N ARG A 8 -20.74 -20.36 -8.96
CA ARG A 8 -21.06 -21.25 -7.84
C ARG A 8 -19.79 -21.67 -7.06
N PRO A 9 -19.89 -21.97 -5.75
CA PRO A 9 -18.75 -22.28 -4.88
C PRO A 9 -18.00 -23.59 -5.20
N ASP A 10 -18.57 -24.42 -6.06
CA ASP A 10 -18.13 -25.78 -6.39
C ASP A 10 -17.04 -25.84 -7.48
N GLU A 11 -16.71 -24.72 -8.15
CA GLU A 11 -15.59 -24.66 -9.11
C GLU A 11 -14.23 -24.26 -8.49
N VAL A 12 -14.17 -23.97 -7.18
CA VAL A 12 -12.94 -23.45 -6.52
C VAL A 12 -12.19 -24.53 -5.72
N LEU A 13 -12.76 -25.73 -5.53
CA LEU A 13 -12.23 -26.70 -4.57
C LEU A 13 -11.38 -27.85 -5.12
N ASP A 14 -11.20 -28.00 -6.43
CA ASP A 14 -10.40 -29.10 -7.01
C ASP A 14 -9.00 -28.71 -7.54
N ALA A 15 -8.53 -27.46 -7.32
CA ALA A 15 -7.21 -27.03 -7.80
C ALA A 15 -6.09 -27.00 -6.74
N LYS A 16 -6.31 -27.48 -5.50
CA LYS A 16 -5.28 -27.43 -4.45
C LYS A 16 -5.17 -28.72 -3.62
N ARG A 17 -4.99 -29.87 -4.26
CA ARG A 17 -4.40 -31.06 -3.60
C ARG A 17 -3.64 -31.92 -4.61
N ASN A 18 -2.32 -31.99 -4.40
CA ASN A 18 -1.32 -32.93 -4.95
C ASN A 18 -0.67 -32.59 -6.31
N GLY A 19 0.62 -32.18 -6.28
CA GLY A 19 1.52 -32.16 -7.44
C GLY A 19 2.79 -31.34 -7.18
N PRO A 20 3.99 -31.76 -7.65
CA PRO A 20 5.27 -31.58 -6.95
C PRO A 20 5.91 -30.19 -7.13
N VAL A 21 6.76 -29.83 -6.17
CA VAL A 21 7.75 -28.76 -6.27
C VAL A 21 8.66 -29.02 -7.50
N PRO A 22 8.68 -28.17 -8.52
CA PRO A 22 9.66 -28.28 -9.60
C PRO A 22 11.01 -27.69 -9.16
N PRO A 23 12.14 -28.26 -9.61
CA PRO A 23 13.47 -27.79 -9.24
C PRO A 23 13.77 -26.45 -9.92
N HIS A 24 14.66 -25.68 -9.27
CA HIS A 24 15.28 -24.47 -9.81
C HIS A 24 15.65 -24.62 -11.29
N ALA A 25 14.92 -23.94 -12.17
CA ALA A 25 15.35 -23.68 -13.54
C ALA A 25 15.71 -22.19 -13.62
N ALA A 26 17.01 -21.93 -13.74
CA ALA A 26 17.57 -20.63 -14.04
C ALA A 26 16.97 -20.11 -15.36
N VAL A 27 16.33 -18.95 -15.31
CA VAL A 27 16.05 -18.14 -16.50
C VAL A 27 16.80 -16.82 -16.32
N GLN A 28 17.79 -16.64 -17.20
CA GLN A 28 18.65 -15.48 -17.33
C GLN A 28 17.80 -14.23 -17.61
N GLY A 29 17.53 -13.44 -16.57
CA GLY A 29 17.19 -12.02 -16.69
C GLY A 29 18.47 -11.21 -16.43
N GLY A 30 18.81 -10.29 -17.32
CA GLY A 30 20.09 -9.58 -17.34
C GLY A 30 20.55 -9.10 -15.96
N HIS A 31 21.65 -9.69 -15.49
CA HIS A 31 22.33 -9.25 -14.28
C HIS A 31 22.85 -7.83 -14.49
N ALA A 32 22.27 -6.86 -13.79
CA ALA A 32 23.04 -5.71 -13.38
C ALA A 32 24.26 -6.24 -12.59
N ASP A 33 25.43 -5.64 -12.82
CA ASP A 33 26.68 -6.05 -12.19
C ASP A 33 26.47 -6.18 -10.66
N PRO A 34 26.87 -7.30 -10.00
CA PRO A 34 26.68 -7.52 -8.56
C PRO A 34 27.24 -6.38 -7.69
N GLN A 35 28.20 -5.60 -8.17
CA GLN A 35 28.65 -4.38 -7.48
C GLN A 35 27.56 -3.30 -7.40
N THR A 36 26.73 -3.19 -8.44
CA THR A 36 25.60 -2.25 -8.51
C THR A 36 24.53 -2.58 -7.47
N ASP A 37 24.27 -3.86 -7.24
CA ASP A 37 23.26 -4.33 -6.27
C ASP A 37 23.69 -4.10 -4.82
N VAL A 38 24.98 -4.25 -4.53
CA VAL A 38 25.56 -3.94 -3.21
C VAL A 38 25.52 -2.43 -2.96
N VAL A 39 25.90 -1.61 -3.94
CA VAL A 39 25.86 -0.15 -3.83
C VAL A 39 24.43 0.34 -3.61
N ARG A 40 23.45 -0.15 -4.37
CA ARG A 40 22.02 0.19 -4.14
C ARG A 40 21.52 -0.25 -2.77
N SER A 41 21.96 -1.41 -2.29
CA SER A 41 21.58 -1.90 -0.96
C SER A 41 22.18 -1.04 0.15
N LEU A 42 23.44 -0.61 0.00
CA LEU A 42 24.08 0.34 0.90
C LEU A 42 23.44 1.73 0.83
N GLN A 43 23.04 2.19 -0.34
CA GLN A 43 22.32 3.47 -0.53
C GLN A 43 20.96 3.45 0.19
N ARG A 44 20.23 2.34 0.09
CA ARG A 44 18.97 2.14 0.83
C ARG A 44 19.17 2.22 2.35
N LEU A 45 20.22 1.58 2.87
CA LEU A 45 20.51 1.49 4.30
C LEU A 45 21.13 2.76 4.89
N ALA A 46 22.10 3.38 4.19
CA ALA A 46 22.97 4.44 4.72
C ALA A 46 22.78 5.81 4.05
N GLY A 47 22.02 5.89 2.95
CA GLY A 47 21.85 7.12 2.16
C GLY A 47 22.97 7.37 1.15
N ASN A 48 22.69 8.12 0.07
CA ASN A 48 23.66 8.30 -1.03
C ASN A 48 24.87 9.14 -0.61
N GLY A 49 24.70 10.11 0.29
CA GLY A 49 25.82 10.90 0.83
C GLY A 49 26.88 10.04 1.51
N ALA A 50 26.47 9.09 2.36
CA ALA A 50 27.38 8.19 3.07
C ALA A 50 28.10 7.22 2.10
N VAL A 51 27.38 6.69 1.10
CA VAL A 51 27.95 5.79 0.09
C VAL A 51 28.92 6.53 -0.83
N THR A 52 28.63 7.78 -1.20
CA THR A 52 29.51 8.62 -2.03
C THR A 52 30.81 8.97 -1.30
N ALA A 53 30.73 9.29 -0.01
CA ALA A 53 31.91 9.52 0.83
C ALA A 53 32.76 8.24 0.96
N TRP A 54 32.14 7.07 1.12
CA TRP A 54 32.83 5.78 1.17
C TRP A 54 33.51 5.43 -0.16
N LEU A 55 32.82 5.56 -1.31
CA LEU A 55 33.40 5.34 -2.63
C LEU A 55 34.57 6.30 -2.91
N GLY A 56 34.45 7.57 -2.51
CA GLY A 56 35.53 8.55 -2.60
C GLY A 56 36.77 8.15 -1.80
N GLN A 57 36.61 7.56 -0.61
CA GLN A 57 37.73 7.03 0.18
C GLN A 57 38.37 5.79 -0.45
N VAL A 58 37.58 4.90 -1.06
CA VAL A 58 38.07 3.69 -1.71
C VAL A 58 38.83 4.02 -3.01
N SER A 59 38.36 4.99 -3.80
CA SER A 59 39.04 5.45 -5.02
C SER A 59 40.39 6.11 -4.78
N LEU A 60 40.62 6.68 -3.59
CA LEU A 60 41.91 7.29 -3.22
C LEU A 60 42.99 6.25 -2.85
N GLN A 61 42.70 4.94 -2.88
CA GLN A 61 43.63 3.89 -2.46
C GLN A 61 44.28 3.07 -3.60
N ARG A 62 43.99 3.38 -4.87
CA ARG A 62 44.59 2.67 -6.03
C ARG A 62 45.00 3.66 -7.12
N ASP A 63 46.18 3.46 -7.70
CA ASP A 63 46.60 4.17 -8.92
C ASP A 63 46.03 3.50 -10.18
N ASP A 64 46.19 4.16 -11.33
CA ASP A 64 45.74 3.69 -12.66
C ASP A 64 46.38 2.35 -13.09
N ALA A 65 47.37 1.85 -12.35
CA ALA A 65 48.04 0.57 -12.57
C ALA A 65 47.60 -0.53 -11.59
N GLY A 66 46.66 -0.27 -10.68
CA GLY A 66 46.16 -1.25 -9.71
C GLY A 66 47.12 -1.57 -8.56
N THR A 67 48.14 -0.73 -8.34
CA THR A 67 49.14 -0.92 -7.28
C THR A 67 48.71 -0.18 -6.02
N ALA A 68 48.93 -0.77 -4.85
CA ALA A 68 48.67 -0.12 -3.56
C ALA A 68 49.62 1.07 -3.40
N VAL A 69 49.09 2.30 -3.41
CA VAL A 69 49.90 3.52 -3.29
C VAL A 69 50.36 3.68 -1.85
N LYS A 70 51.65 3.95 -1.66
CA LYS A 70 52.27 4.19 -0.34
C LYS A 70 51.59 5.41 0.31
N ALA A 71 51.07 5.22 1.54
CA ALA A 71 50.32 6.25 2.25
C ALA A 71 51.08 7.60 2.31
N PRO A 72 50.47 8.72 1.88
CA PRO A 72 51.08 10.03 2.04
C PRO A 72 51.17 10.38 3.52
N THR A 73 52.26 11.05 3.91
CA THR A 73 52.45 11.64 5.24
C THR A 73 51.23 12.49 5.64
N THR A 74 50.65 12.14 6.78
CA THR A 74 49.43 12.70 7.36
C THR A 74 49.56 14.19 7.63
N ALA A 75 49.13 15.03 6.69
CA ALA A 75 48.48 16.27 7.07
C ALA A 75 47.17 15.89 7.75
N THR A 76 46.93 16.37 8.97
CA THR A 76 45.65 16.21 9.66
C THR A 76 44.56 16.70 8.70
N PRO A 77 43.67 15.84 8.19
CA PRO A 77 42.63 16.29 7.30
C PRO A 77 41.80 17.31 8.05
N THR A 78 41.66 18.51 7.50
CA THR A 78 40.63 19.45 7.92
C THR A 78 39.32 18.67 7.93
N PRO A 79 38.57 18.60 9.04
CA PRO A 79 37.33 17.84 9.08
C PRO A 79 36.41 18.40 8.00
N THR A 80 36.23 17.64 6.93
CA THR A 80 35.14 17.88 5.97
C THR A 80 33.86 17.90 6.81
N PRO A 81 33.01 18.94 6.69
CA PRO A 81 31.72 18.94 7.36
C PRO A 81 31.04 17.61 7.06
N ALA A 82 30.58 16.91 8.11
CA ALA A 82 29.83 15.67 7.91
C ALA A 82 28.70 15.98 6.93
N ALA A 83 28.65 15.25 5.80
CA ALA A 83 27.60 15.43 4.81
C ALA A 83 26.26 15.30 5.52
N ASP A 84 25.35 16.27 5.30
CA ASP A 84 24.02 16.23 5.89
C ASP A 84 23.34 14.92 5.47
N PRO A 85 23.10 13.97 6.40
CA PRO A 85 22.54 12.67 6.03
C PRO A 85 21.16 12.81 5.37
N ALA A 86 20.47 13.92 5.62
CA ALA A 86 19.15 14.22 5.08
C ALA A 86 19.16 15.04 3.78
N ALA A 87 20.31 15.34 3.18
CA ALA A 87 20.41 16.20 2.00
C ALA A 87 19.52 15.72 0.84
N ASP A 88 19.59 14.43 0.48
CA ASP A 88 18.80 13.86 -0.62
C ASP A 88 17.30 13.88 -0.33
N ALA A 89 16.92 13.60 0.92
CA ALA A 89 15.53 13.63 1.35
C ALA A 89 14.95 15.05 1.30
N LYS A 90 15.72 16.05 1.74
CA LYS A 90 15.36 17.47 1.66
C LYS A 90 15.24 17.93 0.20
N ALA A 91 16.15 17.50 -0.66
CA ALA A 91 16.09 17.78 -2.10
C ALA A 91 14.84 17.15 -2.76
N LEU A 92 14.48 15.93 -2.37
CA LEU A 92 13.27 15.28 -2.85
C LEU A 92 12.00 16.03 -2.43
N ILE A 93 11.91 16.52 -1.19
CA ILE A 93 10.78 17.34 -0.74
C ILE A 93 10.69 18.66 -1.52
N ALA A 94 11.83 19.28 -1.82
CA ALA A 94 11.88 20.53 -2.57
C ALA A 94 11.50 20.39 -4.06
N ASP A 95 11.41 19.17 -4.59
CA ASP A 95 11.04 18.85 -5.98
C ASP A 95 9.52 19.02 -6.22
N ALA A 96 9.01 20.22 -5.97
CA ALA A 96 7.59 20.55 -6.14
C ALA A 96 7.13 20.48 -7.60
N ASP A 97 8.05 20.64 -8.56
CA ASP A 97 7.75 20.54 -9.99
C ASP A 97 7.33 19.13 -10.40
N SER A 98 7.93 18.09 -9.79
CA SER A 98 7.52 16.71 -10.03
C SER A 98 6.06 16.45 -9.65
N LEU A 99 5.50 17.19 -8.69
CA LEU A 99 4.13 16.99 -8.20
C LEU A 99 3.05 17.61 -9.11
N LYS A 100 3.43 18.25 -10.21
CA LYS A 100 2.49 18.90 -11.15
C LYS A 100 1.83 17.94 -12.14
N THR A 101 2.37 16.72 -12.30
CA THR A 101 1.85 15.73 -13.26
C THR A 101 1.85 14.33 -12.67
N ASN A 102 1.03 13.43 -13.22
CA ASN A 102 1.02 12.03 -12.80
C ASN A 102 2.37 11.33 -13.06
N SER A 103 3.00 11.59 -14.22
CA SER A 103 4.34 11.10 -14.54
C SER A 103 5.40 11.61 -13.54
N GLY A 104 5.38 12.91 -13.22
CA GLY A 104 6.30 13.49 -12.24
C GLY A 104 6.07 12.94 -10.83
N THR A 105 4.80 12.76 -10.42
CA THR A 105 4.47 12.21 -9.09
C THR A 105 4.91 10.74 -8.98
N ALA A 106 4.74 9.96 -10.06
CA ALA A 106 5.27 8.60 -10.13
C ALA A 106 6.81 8.58 -10.05
N THR A 107 7.48 9.50 -10.73
CA THR A 107 8.94 9.70 -10.65
C THR A 107 9.38 9.98 -9.22
N TRP A 108 8.68 10.90 -8.54
CA TRP A 108 8.96 11.26 -7.16
C TRP A 108 8.84 10.04 -6.22
N LEU A 109 7.80 9.22 -6.38
CA LEU A 109 7.59 8.01 -5.58
C LEU A 109 8.68 6.95 -5.80
N LEU A 110 9.14 6.78 -7.04
CA LEU A 110 10.26 5.89 -7.35
C LEU A 110 11.57 6.39 -6.71
N LYS A 111 11.83 7.71 -6.74
CA LYS A 111 12.97 8.29 -5.99
C LYS A 111 12.84 8.06 -4.48
N ALA A 112 11.63 8.19 -3.91
CA ALA A 112 11.39 7.91 -2.50
C ALA A 112 11.69 6.44 -2.14
N GLN A 113 11.40 5.50 -3.06
CA GLN A 113 11.77 4.09 -2.92
C GLN A 113 13.29 3.88 -3.00
N ASP A 114 13.99 4.56 -3.91
CA ASP A 114 15.46 4.48 -4.00
C ASP A 114 16.14 5.01 -2.73
N LEU A 115 15.55 6.03 -2.10
CA LEU A 115 15.99 6.55 -0.80
C LEU A 115 15.54 5.71 0.40
N GLY A 116 14.76 4.65 0.20
CA GLY A 116 14.34 3.73 1.27
C GLY A 116 13.17 4.21 2.14
N PHE A 117 12.33 5.12 1.64
CA PHE A 117 11.10 5.56 2.33
C PHE A 117 9.83 4.86 1.86
N VAL A 118 9.92 4.15 0.73
CA VAL A 118 8.83 3.38 0.13
C VAL A 118 9.34 1.99 -0.18
N THR A 119 8.50 0.98 0.07
CA THR A 119 8.68 -0.38 -0.45
C THR A 119 7.42 -0.80 -1.19
N PHE A 120 7.55 -1.72 -2.15
CA PHE A 120 6.43 -2.25 -2.91
C PHE A 120 6.19 -3.71 -2.55
N THR A 121 4.93 -4.10 -2.41
CA THR A 121 4.56 -5.49 -2.22
C THR A 121 4.81 -6.27 -3.50
N GLU A 122 5.54 -7.38 -3.38
CA GLU A 122 5.81 -8.27 -4.51
C GLU A 122 4.50 -8.77 -5.15
N GLY A 123 4.48 -8.86 -6.48
CA GLY A 123 3.33 -9.34 -7.24
C GLY A 123 2.16 -8.35 -7.42
N MET A 124 2.17 -7.19 -6.76
CA MET A 124 1.06 -6.22 -6.81
C MET A 124 1.14 -5.20 -7.97
N LYS A 125 2.18 -5.27 -8.81
CA LYS A 125 2.42 -4.42 -10.01
C LYS A 125 2.53 -2.92 -9.76
N THR A 126 2.50 -2.45 -8.51
CA THR A 126 2.55 -1.01 -8.22
C THR A 126 3.82 -0.35 -8.70
N GLN A 127 4.98 -0.99 -8.48
CA GLN A 127 6.25 -0.46 -9.01
C GLN A 127 6.21 -0.33 -10.54
N SER A 128 5.83 -1.40 -11.25
CA SER A 128 5.75 -1.37 -12.72
C SER A 128 4.74 -0.33 -13.23
N ASN A 129 3.62 -0.14 -12.53
CA ASN A 129 2.65 0.89 -12.87
C ASN A 129 3.26 2.30 -12.76
N LEU A 130 4.05 2.56 -11.70
CA LEU A 130 4.74 3.85 -11.53
C LEU A 130 5.84 4.05 -12.58
N GLU A 131 6.59 3.00 -12.91
CA GLU A 131 7.59 3.04 -13.99
C GLU A 131 6.95 3.35 -15.35
N ASP A 132 5.83 2.71 -15.68
CA ASP A 132 5.11 3.00 -16.91
C ASP A 132 4.56 4.43 -16.94
N LEU A 133 3.98 4.92 -15.83
CA LEU A 133 3.50 6.30 -15.73
C LEU A 133 4.64 7.33 -15.85
N ARG A 134 5.78 7.08 -15.19
CA ARG A 134 7.02 7.88 -15.35
C ARG A 134 7.41 7.96 -16.81
N ASP A 135 7.42 6.82 -17.50
CA ASP A 135 7.82 6.71 -18.92
C ASP A 135 6.75 7.28 -19.89
N GLY A 136 5.68 7.88 -19.37
CA GLY A 136 4.62 8.49 -20.18
C GLY A 136 3.66 7.47 -20.82
N LYS A 137 3.66 6.22 -20.34
CA LYS A 137 2.76 5.16 -20.79
C LYS A 137 1.50 5.12 -19.93
N LYS A 138 0.38 4.78 -20.58
CA LYS A 138 -0.89 4.56 -19.88
C LYS A 138 -0.86 3.22 -19.16
N VAL A 139 -1.51 3.18 -17.99
CA VAL A 139 -1.76 1.94 -17.24
C VAL A 139 -3.27 1.78 -17.08
N GLY A 140 -3.87 0.88 -17.86
CA GLY A 140 -5.33 0.81 -17.96
C GLY A 140 -5.91 2.14 -18.48
N ASN A 141 -6.83 2.75 -17.70
CA ASN A 141 -7.40 4.06 -18.01
C ASN A 141 -6.57 5.23 -17.46
N ALA A 142 -5.53 4.97 -16.67
CA ALA A 142 -4.70 6.00 -16.06
C ALA A 142 -3.75 6.59 -17.12
N ASP A 143 -4.03 7.83 -17.54
CA ASP A 143 -3.18 8.60 -18.46
C ASP A 143 -2.16 9.45 -17.69
N PRO A 144 -0.84 9.23 -17.85
CA PRO A 144 0.18 10.02 -17.14
C PRO A 144 0.19 11.51 -17.51
N LYS A 145 -0.49 11.90 -18.59
CA LYS A 145 -0.65 13.29 -19.03
C LYS A 145 -1.94 13.94 -18.52
N ASP A 146 -2.78 13.22 -17.78
CA ASP A 146 -3.97 13.81 -17.14
C ASP A 146 -3.52 14.98 -16.24
N PRO A 147 -4.11 16.19 -16.40
CA PRO A 147 -3.75 17.35 -15.60
C PRO A 147 -4.14 17.21 -14.13
N THR A 148 -5.00 16.25 -13.78
CA THR A 148 -5.40 15.96 -12.40
C THR A 148 -4.55 14.83 -11.84
N ILE A 149 -3.89 15.08 -10.70
CA ILE A 149 -3.16 14.02 -10.01
C ILE A 149 -4.13 12.94 -9.53
N PHE A 150 -3.83 11.69 -9.87
CA PHE A 150 -4.64 10.56 -9.43
C PHE A 150 -4.67 10.47 -7.91
N GLY A 151 -5.86 10.20 -7.36
CA GLY A 151 -6.06 10.12 -5.91
C GLY A 151 -5.12 9.12 -5.23
N GLY A 152 -4.85 7.97 -5.86
CA GLY A 152 -3.89 7.00 -5.33
C GLY A 152 -2.45 7.53 -5.32
N LEU A 153 -2.03 8.29 -6.35
CA LEU A 153 -0.71 8.94 -6.38
C LEU A 153 -0.58 10.01 -5.29
N ALA A 154 -1.58 10.87 -5.14
CA ALA A 154 -1.61 11.89 -4.11
C ALA A 154 -1.58 11.28 -2.69
N THR A 155 -2.29 10.17 -2.49
CA THR A 155 -2.28 9.41 -1.23
C THR A 155 -0.90 8.79 -0.95
N MET A 156 -0.33 8.06 -1.92
CA MET A 156 1.02 7.47 -1.79
C MET A 156 2.08 8.53 -1.49
N HIS A 157 2.04 9.67 -2.20
CA HIS A 157 2.94 10.80 -1.97
C HIS A 157 2.80 11.33 -0.54
N SER A 158 1.59 11.56 -0.06
CA SER A 158 1.36 12.12 1.28
C SER A 158 1.88 11.20 2.37
N LEU A 159 1.62 9.89 2.24
CA LEU A 159 2.12 8.89 3.20
C LEU A 159 3.65 8.82 3.20
N ALA A 160 4.28 8.77 2.02
CA ALA A 160 5.74 8.77 1.92
C ALA A 160 6.36 10.07 2.48
N LEU A 161 5.76 11.22 2.17
CA LEU A 161 6.19 12.53 2.65
C LEU A 161 6.16 12.61 4.18
N ALA A 162 5.14 12.05 4.83
CA ALA A 162 5.07 11.99 6.29
C ALA A 162 6.25 11.18 6.89
N ARG A 163 6.59 10.03 6.30
CA ARG A 163 7.75 9.21 6.73
C ARG A 163 9.07 9.94 6.53
N ILE A 164 9.24 10.61 5.38
CA ILE A 164 10.42 11.41 5.09
C ILE A 164 10.57 12.55 6.12
N ASN A 165 9.51 13.32 6.38
CA ASN A 165 9.55 14.43 7.34
C ASN A 165 9.88 13.96 8.76
N ARG A 166 9.32 12.83 9.20
CA ARG A 166 9.61 12.25 10.52
C ARG A 166 11.09 11.88 10.65
N TRP A 167 11.66 11.27 9.60
CA TRP A 167 13.07 10.90 9.58
C TRP A 167 14.00 12.12 9.46
N ILE A 168 13.65 13.15 8.68
CA ILE A 168 14.42 14.40 8.62
C ILE A 168 14.51 15.08 9.99
N GLY A 169 13.47 14.96 10.82
CA GLY A 169 13.48 15.48 12.19
C GLY A 169 14.48 14.79 13.12
N ASP A 170 14.88 13.55 12.81
CA ASP A 170 15.89 12.79 13.54
C ASP A 170 16.57 11.75 12.62
N PRO A 171 17.53 12.17 11.78
CA PRO A 171 18.13 11.31 10.75
C PRO A 171 19.08 10.25 11.33
N THR A 172 19.26 10.24 12.66
CA THR A 172 20.01 9.19 13.37
C THR A 172 19.19 7.92 13.54
N LYS A 173 17.86 8.00 13.43
CA LYS A 173 16.97 6.85 13.50
C LYS A 173 16.94 6.09 12.18
N ALA A 174 16.62 4.80 12.28
CA ALA A 174 16.30 3.99 11.12
C ALA A 174 15.10 4.60 10.37
N LYS A 175 15.11 4.48 9.04
CA LYS A 175 13.95 4.81 8.21
C LYS A 175 12.83 3.82 8.50
N ASP A 176 11.60 4.32 8.42
CA ASP A 176 10.36 3.56 8.61
C ASP A 176 9.56 3.65 7.30
N PRO A 177 9.85 2.77 6.31
CA PRO A 177 9.25 2.86 4.99
C PRO A 177 7.77 2.45 5.01
N ILE A 178 6.96 3.13 4.19
CA ILE A 178 5.59 2.71 3.90
C ILE A 178 5.61 1.57 2.86
N GLN A 179 4.89 0.47 3.13
CA GLN A 179 4.75 -0.64 2.17
C GLN A 179 3.47 -0.49 1.34
N LEU A 180 3.65 -0.20 0.06
CA LEU A 180 2.59 0.04 -0.89
C LEU A 180 2.19 -1.27 -1.60
N GLY A 181 0.93 -1.62 -1.49
CA GLY A 181 0.25 -2.76 -2.11
C GLY A 181 -0.29 -2.39 -3.49
N SER A 182 -1.47 -2.90 -3.87
CA SER A 182 -2.04 -2.72 -5.21
C SER A 182 -2.48 -1.28 -5.47
N PHE A 183 -2.08 -0.72 -6.62
CA PHE A 183 -2.45 0.63 -7.04
C PHE A 183 -3.47 0.64 -8.18
N ILE A 184 -3.03 0.31 -9.41
CA ILE A 184 -3.88 0.30 -10.60
C ILE A 184 -4.16 -1.14 -11.01
N ARG A 185 -5.43 -1.45 -11.22
CA ARG A 185 -5.93 -2.74 -11.72
C ARG A 185 -6.72 -2.52 -13.00
N THR A 186 -6.67 -3.47 -13.93
CA THR A 186 -7.45 -3.43 -15.17
C THR A 186 -8.64 -4.40 -15.10
N GLY A 187 -9.73 -4.08 -15.82
CA GLY A 187 -10.95 -4.90 -15.87
C GLY A 187 -12.20 -4.15 -15.41
N SER A 188 -13.37 -4.70 -15.71
CA SER A 188 -14.68 -4.11 -15.38
C SER A 188 -14.92 -3.97 -13.88
N ASP A 189 -14.31 -4.85 -13.09
CA ASP A 189 -14.56 -4.98 -11.65
C ASP A 189 -13.43 -4.37 -10.82
N ALA A 190 -12.55 -3.58 -11.46
CA ALA A 190 -11.38 -2.98 -10.81
C ALA A 190 -11.71 -1.88 -9.80
N GLY A 191 -12.97 -1.44 -9.71
CA GLY A 191 -13.43 -0.48 -8.70
C GLY A 191 -12.59 0.81 -8.65
N PRO A 192 -12.31 1.35 -7.45
CA PRO A 192 -11.42 2.51 -7.27
C PRO A 192 -10.00 2.32 -7.85
N HIS A 193 -9.43 1.11 -7.81
CA HIS A 193 -8.13 0.84 -8.43
C HIS A 193 -8.16 0.97 -9.95
N GLY A 194 -9.30 0.67 -10.59
CA GLY A 194 -9.50 0.89 -12.04
C GLY A 194 -9.49 2.35 -12.47
N LYS A 195 -9.67 3.27 -11.51
CA LYS A 195 -9.65 4.72 -11.70
C LYS A 195 -8.36 5.37 -11.19
N ALA A 196 -7.38 4.56 -10.77
CA ALA A 196 -6.17 5.04 -10.08
C ALA A 196 -6.47 5.91 -8.84
N SER A 197 -7.65 5.80 -8.25
CA SER A 197 -8.05 6.64 -7.11
C SER A 197 -7.72 5.99 -5.77
N ALA A 198 -7.25 4.74 -5.76
CA ALA A 198 -7.01 3.99 -4.53
C ALA A 198 -5.67 3.25 -4.51
N ILE A 199 -5.20 2.98 -3.29
CA ILE A 199 -3.99 2.21 -2.98
C ILE A 199 -4.30 1.26 -1.82
N ASP A 200 -3.84 0.02 -1.92
CA ASP A 200 -3.77 -0.87 -0.76
C ASP A 200 -2.47 -0.62 -0.02
N ILE A 201 -2.52 -0.54 1.29
CA ILE A 201 -1.35 -0.48 2.16
C ILE A 201 -1.21 -1.85 2.83
N ASN A 202 -0.06 -2.47 2.60
CA ASN A 202 0.25 -3.82 3.09
C ASN A 202 1.25 -3.81 4.26
N GLN A 203 1.52 -2.62 4.80
CA GLN A 203 2.38 -2.44 5.98
C GLN A 203 1.64 -2.80 7.27
N GLY A 204 2.07 -3.84 7.96
CA GLY A 204 1.73 -4.07 9.36
C GLY A 204 1.09 -5.42 9.67
N ASP A 205 0.81 -5.63 10.95
CA ASP A 205 0.06 -6.78 11.45
C ASP A 205 -1.45 -6.49 11.37
N PHE A 206 -1.98 -6.54 10.14
CA PHE A 206 -3.42 -6.39 9.91
C PHE A 206 -4.23 -7.60 10.40
N ASP A 207 -3.60 -8.63 10.97
CA ASP A 207 -4.27 -9.79 11.56
C ASP A 207 -4.70 -9.51 13.01
N GLY A 208 -4.12 -8.49 13.66
CA GLY A 208 -4.28 -8.24 15.10
C GLY A 208 -4.71 -6.82 15.47
N SER A 209 -3.85 -5.82 15.28
CA SER A 209 -3.95 -4.51 15.94
C SER A 209 -4.44 -3.39 15.02
N ALA A 210 -5.20 -2.45 15.58
CA ALA A 210 -5.55 -1.20 14.90
C ALA A 210 -4.42 -0.16 14.87
N ASP A 211 -3.32 -0.36 15.60
CA ASP A 211 -2.25 0.64 15.77
C ASP A 211 -1.57 1.04 14.45
N ASP A 212 -1.28 0.07 13.58
CA ASP A 212 -0.66 0.33 12.29
C ASP A 212 -1.58 1.15 11.38
N VAL A 213 -2.89 0.83 11.38
CA VAL A 213 -3.90 1.63 10.69
C VAL A 213 -3.97 3.04 11.27
N ILE A 214 -3.99 3.19 12.60
CA ILE A 214 -3.99 4.51 13.25
C ILE A 214 -2.75 5.31 12.86
N ALA A 215 -1.57 4.69 12.78
CA ALA A 215 -0.34 5.34 12.34
C ALA A 215 -0.44 5.84 10.89
N ILE A 216 -0.98 5.02 9.97
CA ILE A 216 -1.23 5.42 8.58
C ILE A 216 -2.23 6.58 8.52
N LEU A 217 -3.33 6.52 9.29
CA LEU A 217 -4.36 7.56 9.32
C LEU A 217 -3.84 8.90 9.85
N LYS A 218 -2.86 8.89 10.76
CA LYS A 218 -2.20 10.12 11.25
C LYS A 218 -1.30 10.77 10.21
N ASP A 219 -0.82 10.00 9.25
CA ASP A 219 0.01 10.49 8.14
C ASP A 219 -0.83 11.02 6.97
N LEU A 220 -2.14 10.74 6.94
CA LEU A 220 -3.03 11.27 5.92
C LEU A 220 -3.37 12.74 6.20
N PRO A 221 -3.27 13.62 5.20
CA PRO A 221 -3.72 15.00 5.34
C PRO A 221 -5.26 15.05 5.44
N LYS A 222 -5.78 16.23 5.78
CA LYS A 222 -7.22 16.50 5.67
C LYS A 222 -7.68 16.29 4.22
N GLY A 223 -8.77 15.55 4.03
CA GLY A 223 -9.27 15.22 2.70
C GLY A 223 -10.59 14.46 2.71
N SER A 224 -10.90 13.79 1.61
CA SER A 224 -12.07 12.93 1.46
C SER A 224 -11.61 11.54 1.07
N TYR A 225 -11.92 10.55 1.91
CA TYR A 225 -11.38 9.19 1.78
C TYR A 225 -12.44 8.11 1.95
N GLY A 226 -12.32 7.05 1.15
CA GLY A 226 -12.86 5.73 1.42
C GLY A 226 -11.80 4.85 2.07
N LEU A 227 -12.13 4.27 3.22
CA LEU A 227 -11.26 3.41 4.00
C LEU A 227 -11.87 2.01 4.07
N GLY A 228 -11.26 1.07 3.35
CA GLY A 228 -11.58 -0.35 3.42
C GLY A 228 -10.75 -1.00 4.51
N MET A 229 -11.40 -1.53 5.53
CA MET A 229 -10.73 -2.18 6.67
C MET A 229 -11.04 -3.67 6.70
N PRO A 230 -10.11 -4.52 7.16
CA PRO A 230 -10.23 -5.96 6.94
C PRO A 230 -11.29 -6.62 7.84
N PHE A 231 -11.79 -7.79 7.43
CA PHE A 231 -12.72 -8.63 8.20
C PHE A 231 -12.00 -9.51 9.25
N GLN A 232 -11.05 -8.92 9.98
CA GLN A 232 -10.26 -9.64 10.99
C GLN A 232 -9.70 -8.69 12.06
N GLY A 233 -8.83 -9.20 12.94
CA GLY A 233 -8.12 -8.41 13.95
C GLY A 233 -9.04 -7.57 14.82
N GLU A 234 -8.72 -6.29 15.01
CA GLU A 234 -9.52 -5.31 15.76
C GLU A 234 -10.48 -4.46 14.88
N PHE A 235 -10.71 -4.88 13.64
CA PHE A 235 -11.50 -4.11 12.66
C PHE A 235 -12.96 -4.58 12.61
N PHE A 236 -13.37 -5.27 11.55
CA PHE A 236 -14.73 -5.80 11.46
C PHE A 236 -14.86 -7.22 12.05
N PRO A 237 -15.99 -7.52 12.69
CA PRO A 237 -16.30 -8.86 13.17
C PRO A 237 -16.59 -9.82 12.01
N ALA A 238 -15.82 -10.91 11.91
CA ALA A 238 -15.96 -11.90 10.84
C ALA A 238 -17.32 -12.64 10.88
N ASP A 239 -17.88 -12.82 12.08
CA ASP A 239 -19.22 -13.39 12.31
C ASP A 239 -20.35 -12.45 11.87
N LYS A 240 -20.05 -11.19 11.54
CA LYS A 240 -20.99 -10.27 10.89
C LYS A 240 -20.87 -10.26 9.38
N ASN A 241 -19.92 -10.96 8.76
CA ASN A 241 -19.94 -11.14 7.32
C ASN A 241 -21.22 -11.90 6.93
N ILE A 242 -21.99 -11.38 5.97
CA ILE A 242 -23.30 -11.95 5.63
C ILE A 242 -23.19 -13.41 5.19
N ASP A 243 -22.15 -13.77 4.42
CA ASP A 243 -21.91 -15.15 4.00
C ASP A 243 -21.74 -16.10 5.19
N THR A 244 -21.07 -15.62 6.24
CA THR A 244 -20.83 -16.38 7.48
C THR A 244 -22.13 -16.54 8.27
N MET A 245 -22.95 -15.49 8.35
CA MET A 245 -24.27 -15.54 8.99
C MET A 245 -25.21 -16.51 8.25
N GLU A 246 -25.26 -16.44 6.91
CA GLU A 246 -26.05 -17.36 6.09
C GLU A 246 -25.62 -18.81 6.26
N ALA A 247 -24.31 -19.07 6.30
CA ALA A 247 -23.79 -20.42 6.50
C ALA A 247 -24.19 -20.97 7.87
N ALA A 248 -24.15 -20.13 8.92
CA ALA A 248 -24.56 -20.51 10.27
C ALA A 248 -26.07 -20.81 10.36
N GLU A 249 -26.92 -20.03 9.68
CA GLU A 249 -28.36 -20.27 9.63
C GLU A 249 -28.72 -21.51 8.78
N LYS A 250 -28.05 -21.73 7.64
CA LYS A 250 -28.24 -22.92 6.79
C LYS A 250 -27.99 -24.23 7.52
N ALA A 251 -27.14 -24.23 8.54
CA ALA A 251 -26.84 -25.40 9.35
C ALA A 251 -27.97 -25.76 10.34
N LYS A 252 -28.98 -24.90 10.51
CA LYS A 252 -30.10 -25.15 11.43
C LYS A 252 -31.21 -25.98 10.78
N PRO A 253 -32.01 -26.72 11.56
CA PRO A 253 -33.16 -27.49 11.04
C PRO A 253 -34.21 -26.61 10.34
N ALA A 254 -34.33 -25.35 10.74
CA ALA A 254 -35.19 -24.35 10.14
C ALA A 254 -34.38 -23.04 9.99
N PRO A 255 -33.73 -22.81 8.83
CA PRO A 255 -33.00 -21.59 8.58
C PRO A 255 -33.92 -20.36 8.59
N ALA A 256 -33.45 -19.27 9.19
CA ALA A 256 -34.15 -18.00 9.26
C ALA A 256 -33.51 -16.94 8.36
N ASP A 257 -34.19 -15.80 8.19
CA ASP A 257 -33.62 -14.60 7.58
C ASP A 257 -32.43 -14.09 8.41
N VAL A 258 -31.42 -13.54 7.73
CA VAL A 258 -30.27 -12.86 8.34
C VAL A 258 -30.42 -11.36 8.18
N SER A 259 -30.09 -10.57 9.21
CA SER A 259 -30.23 -9.11 9.24
C SER A 259 -29.07 -8.50 10.04
N GLY A 260 -28.75 -7.24 9.77
CA GLY A 260 -27.61 -6.54 10.39
C GLY A 260 -26.24 -7.09 9.95
N GLY A 261 -26.16 -7.74 8.80
CA GLY A 261 -24.93 -8.29 8.23
C GLY A 261 -24.11 -7.24 7.49
N LEU A 262 -22.81 -7.49 7.37
CA LEU A 262 -21.86 -6.70 6.59
C LEU A 262 -21.60 -7.37 5.24
N VAL A 263 -21.56 -6.56 4.18
CA VAL A 263 -21.15 -6.97 2.83
C VAL A 263 -19.86 -6.23 2.49
N ARG A 264 -18.85 -6.94 1.95
CA ARG A 264 -17.58 -6.33 1.50
C ARG A 264 -17.83 -5.15 0.57
N PHE A 265 -17.01 -4.12 0.67
CA PHE A 265 -17.01 -2.91 -0.17
C PHE A 265 -18.26 -2.03 -0.02
N THR A 266 -19.10 -2.27 0.99
CA THR A 266 -20.33 -1.52 1.23
C THR A 266 -20.30 -0.84 2.59
N VAL A 267 -21.03 0.27 2.72
CA VAL A 267 -20.98 1.09 3.94
C VAL A 267 -22.16 0.89 4.86
N HIS A 268 -23.06 -0.02 4.51
CA HIS A 268 -24.34 -0.19 5.20
C HIS A 268 -24.49 -1.60 5.75
N LEU A 269 -25.54 -1.79 6.54
CA LEU A 269 -25.97 -3.11 7.00
C LEU A 269 -26.98 -3.71 6.02
N TYR A 270 -26.88 -5.03 5.84
CA TYR A 270 -27.63 -5.80 4.86
C TYR A 270 -28.40 -6.93 5.53
N LYS A 271 -29.45 -7.37 4.84
CA LYS A 271 -30.26 -8.53 5.17
C LYS A 271 -30.37 -9.45 3.97
N ALA A 272 -30.52 -10.75 4.23
CA ALA A 272 -30.82 -11.74 3.21
C ALA A 272 -31.96 -12.62 3.72
N SER A 273 -32.95 -12.86 2.88
CA SER A 273 -34.13 -13.65 3.22
C SER A 273 -34.00 -15.08 2.72
N TYR A 274 -34.40 -16.05 3.54
CA TYR A 274 -34.30 -17.47 3.20
C TYR A 274 -35.52 -17.95 2.42
N ASP A 275 -35.31 -18.47 1.21
CA ASP A 275 -36.34 -19.18 0.46
C ASP A 275 -36.33 -20.66 0.84
N ALA A 276 -37.29 -21.09 1.66
CA ALA A 276 -37.42 -22.47 2.10
C ALA A 276 -37.72 -23.46 0.95
N LYS A 277 -38.34 -23.00 -0.14
CA LYS A 277 -38.66 -23.82 -1.31
C LYS A 277 -37.41 -24.03 -2.17
N ALA A 278 -36.66 -22.97 -2.43
CA ALA A 278 -35.42 -23.02 -3.21
C ALA A 278 -34.20 -23.49 -2.39
N LYS A 279 -34.30 -23.46 -1.05
CA LYS A 279 -33.21 -23.73 -0.10
C LYS A 279 -32.01 -22.80 -0.27
N THR A 280 -32.27 -21.54 -0.63
CA THR A 280 -31.25 -20.54 -0.93
C THR A 280 -31.59 -19.21 -0.27
N TYR A 281 -30.59 -18.36 -0.01
CA TYR A 281 -30.83 -16.97 0.35
C TYR A 281 -31.04 -16.11 -0.89
N SER A 282 -31.84 -15.06 -0.74
CA SER A 282 -31.92 -13.97 -1.71
C SER A 282 -30.60 -13.20 -1.78
N ASP A 283 -30.39 -12.46 -2.87
CA ASP A 283 -29.33 -11.46 -2.90
C ASP A 283 -29.48 -10.49 -1.71
N PRO A 284 -28.38 -10.17 -0.99
CA PRO A 284 -28.43 -9.24 0.12
C PRO A 284 -29.02 -7.88 -0.27
N ALA A 285 -30.05 -7.46 0.48
CA ALA A 285 -30.68 -6.16 0.33
C ALA A 285 -30.24 -5.22 1.46
N LEU A 286 -30.23 -3.92 1.18
CA LEU A 286 -30.01 -2.90 2.20
C LEU A 286 -31.05 -3.08 3.32
N ASP A 287 -30.57 -3.26 4.55
CA ASP A 287 -31.43 -3.43 5.71
C ASP A 287 -31.71 -2.08 6.35
N THR A 288 -30.65 -1.35 6.67
CA THR A 288 -30.73 0.00 7.24
C THR A 288 -29.68 0.91 6.62
N ALA A 289 -29.93 2.22 6.66
CA ALA A 289 -28.89 3.22 6.40
C ALA A 289 -27.82 3.27 7.52
N GLY A 290 -27.98 2.48 8.59
CA GLY A 290 -26.97 2.26 9.62
C GLY A 290 -25.65 1.83 8.99
N ALA A 291 -24.55 2.40 9.46
CA ALA A 291 -23.30 2.40 8.73
C ALA A 291 -22.30 1.39 9.31
N ALA A 292 -21.59 0.67 8.43
CA ALA A 292 -20.63 -0.36 8.77
C ALA A 292 -19.69 0.07 9.92
N TYR A 293 -19.25 1.33 9.94
CA TYR A 293 -18.37 1.89 10.98
C TYR A 293 -18.86 1.65 12.43
N THR A 294 -20.16 1.48 12.67
CA THR A 294 -20.71 1.21 14.00
C THR A 294 -20.29 -0.17 14.52
N LEU A 295 -19.94 -1.09 13.63
CA LEU A 295 -19.48 -2.45 13.93
C LEU A 295 -17.95 -2.58 14.01
N LEU A 296 -17.18 -1.49 13.91
CA LEU A 296 -15.74 -1.54 14.20
C LEU A 296 -15.52 -1.96 15.66
N LYS A 297 -14.51 -2.79 15.92
CA LYS A 297 -14.21 -3.30 17.26
C LYS A 297 -13.31 -2.35 18.07
N SER A 298 -12.28 -1.78 17.44
CA SER A 298 -11.32 -0.90 18.13
C SER A 298 -11.89 0.48 18.47
N GLU A 299 -11.97 0.79 19.75
CA GLU A 299 -12.35 2.12 20.25
C GLU A 299 -11.28 3.18 19.97
N ALA A 300 -9.99 2.80 19.99
CA ALA A 300 -8.90 3.69 19.63
C ALA A 300 -9.01 4.14 18.16
N LEU A 301 -9.33 3.20 17.26
CA LEU A 301 -9.56 3.49 15.85
C LEU A 301 -10.77 4.40 15.66
N LYS A 302 -11.90 4.11 16.32
CA LYS A 302 -13.09 4.98 16.27
C LYS A 302 -12.76 6.41 16.73
N THR A 303 -11.98 6.54 17.80
CA THR A 303 -11.53 7.83 18.31
C THR A 303 -10.68 8.58 17.28
N GLN A 304 -9.72 7.91 16.64
CA GLN A 304 -8.91 8.51 15.58
C GLN A 304 -9.76 8.94 14.38
N LEU A 305 -10.68 8.10 13.90
CA LEU A 305 -11.58 8.43 12.80
C LEU A 305 -12.48 9.63 13.13
N GLN A 306 -12.97 9.69 14.37
CA GLN A 306 -13.75 10.83 14.85
C GLN A 306 -12.91 12.11 14.91
N ALA A 307 -11.66 12.04 15.37
CA ALA A 307 -10.74 13.17 15.39
C ALA A 307 -10.49 13.72 13.98
N MET A 308 -10.29 12.84 12.99
CA MET A 308 -10.16 13.24 11.58
C MET A 308 -11.42 13.91 11.06
N ARG A 309 -12.62 13.37 11.36
CA ARG A 309 -13.89 14.01 11.00
C ARG A 309 -14.04 15.39 11.62
N THR A 310 -13.69 15.55 12.89
CA THR A 310 -13.70 16.85 13.58
C THR A 310 -12.72 17.84 12.96
N ALA A 311 -11.57 17.38 12.46
CA ALA A 311 -10.63 18.19 11.69
C ALA A 311 -11.13 18.55 10.28
N GLY A 312 -12.28 17.99 9.87
CA GLY A 312 -12.96 18.27 8.60
C GLY A 312 -12.63 17.28 7.48
N THR A 313 -12.11 16.09 7.80
CA THR A 313 -11.95 14.99 6.84
C THR A 313 -13.28 14.28 6.62
N THR A 314 -13.66 14.04 5.37
CA THR A 314 -14.82 13.21 5.02
C THR A 314 -14.37 11.75 4.92
N LEU A 315 -15.03 10.85 5.65
CA LEU A 315 -14.64 9.45 5.75
C LEU A 315 -15.79 8.49 5.45
N MET A 316 -15.62 7.69 4.40
CA MET A 316 -16.46 6.53 4.10
C MET A 316 -15.74 5.27 4.61
N ILE A 317 -16.33 4.54 5.55
CA ILE A 317 -15.72 3.33 6.11
C ILE A 317 -16.50 2.10 5.67
N PHE A 318 -15.81 1.08 5.16
CA PHE A 318 -16.42 -0.15 4.68
C PHE A 318 -15.54 -1.37 5.01
N PRO A 319 -16.13 -2.57 5.13
CA PRO A 319 -15.35 -3.78 5.32
C PRO A 319 -14.76 -4.23 3.99
N ASP A 320 -13.51 -4.69 4.05
CA ASP A 320 -12.71 -5.12 2.93
C ASP A 320 -12.19 -6.55 3.17
N ASN A 321 -11.45 -7.05 2.20
CA ASN A 321 -10.63 -8.24 2.30
C ASN A 321 -9.57 -8.10 3.41
N ASN A 322 -9.07 -9.24 3.82
CA ASN A 322 -8.09 -9.33 4.90
C ASN A 322 -6.70 -8.84 4.49
N ASN A 323 -5.83 -8.62 5.48
CA ASN A 323 -4.40 -8.40 5.34
C ASN A 323 -3.96 -7.08 4.67
N HIS A 324 -4.84 -6.09 4.51
CA HIS A 324 -4.48 -4.77 4.03
C HIS A 324 -5.43 -3.68 4.50
N LEU A 325 -4.98 -2.43 4.39
CA LEU A 325 -5.82 -1.24 4.46
C LEU A 325 -6.01 -0.69 3.05
N HIS A 326 -7.25 -0.59 2.59
CA HIS A 326 -7.57 0.10 1.35
C HIS A 326 -7.82 1.58 1.61
N VAL A 327 -7.19 2.45 0.81
CA VAL A 327 -7.40 3.90 0.87
C VAL A 327 -7.76 4.40 -0.53
N ASP A 328 -9.02 4.81 -0.72
CA ASP A 328 -9.48 5.57 -1.88
C ASP A 328 -9.54 7.07 -1.54
N GLN A 329 -9.10 7.93 -2.46
CA GLN A 329 -9.29 9.37 -2.38
C GLN A 329 -10.43 9.79 -3.30
N ARG A 330 -11.32 10.66 -2.79
CA ARG A 330 -12.63 10.98 -3.39
C ARG A 330 -12.77 12.43 -3.82
#